data_AF-A0A271VN62-F1
#
_entry.id   AF-A0A271VN62-F1
#
_cell.length_a   1.000
_cell.length_b   1.000
_cell.length_c   1.000
_cell.angle_alpha   90.00
_cell.angle_beta   90.00
_cell.angle_gamma   90.00
#
_symmetry.space_group_name_H-M   'P 1'
#
loop_
_entity.id
_entity.type
_entity.pdbx_description
1 polymer ?
#
loop_
_entity_poly.entity_id
_entity_poly.type
_entity_poly.pdbx_seq_one_letter_code
_entity_poly.pdbx_strand_id
1 'polypeptide(L)' 'LRISNWVLGFNGQQVTADNQDDWKVRKDGGQFDQFTGATITPRAVVQAVKKAVMYVNQHKQQLHSQPNPCESQ' A
#
# COMPACT_ATOMS: atom_id res chain seq x y z
N LEU A 1 10.96 0.53 23.99
CA LEU A 1 10.03 0.00 22.96
C LEU A 1 10.84 -0.57 21.80
N ARG A 2 10.53 -1.77 21.30
CA ARG A 2 11.12 -2.30 20.07
C ARG A 2 10.17 -1.99 18.92
N ILE A 3 10.47 -0.98 18.11
CA ILE A 3 9.66 -0.59 16.94
C ILE A 3 10.16 -1.41 15.75
N SER A 4 9.27 -2.15 15.09
CA SER A 4 9.64 -2.91 13.90
C SER A 4 9.69 -1.99 12.68
N ASN A 5 10.63 -2.23 11.77
CA ASN A 5 10.71 -1.55 10.47
C ASN A 5 9.75 -2.14 9.42
N TRP A 6 8.75 -2.93 9.84
CA TRP A 6 7.85 -3.65 8.96
C TRP A 6 7.20 -2.78 7.89
N VAL A 7 6.75 -1.57 8.27
CA VAL A 7 6.09 -0.63 7.36
C VAL A 7 7.02 -0.15 6.22
N LEU A 8 8.34 -0.20 6.41
CA LEU A 8 9.28 0.18 5.35
C LEU A 8 9.32 -0.84 4.20
N GLY A 9 8.72 -2.03 4.39
CA GLY A 9 8.59 -3.04 3.33
C GLY A 9 7.72 -2.61 2.15
N PHE A 10 6.91 -1.56 2.28
CA PHE A 10 6.13 -0.99 1.17
C PHE A 10 6.93 -0.02 0.30
N ASN A 11 8.10 0.45 0.76
CA ASN A 11 8.88 1.45 0.02
C ASN A 11 9.39 0.88 -1.31
N GLY A 12 9.24 1.67 -2.39
CA GLY A 12 9.66 1.29 -3.73
C GLY A 12 8.79 0.22 -4.40
N GLN A 13 7.78 -0.32 -3.70
CA GLN A 13 6.85 -1.30 -4.26
C GLN A 13 5.86 -0.63 -5.21
N GLN A 14 5.50 -1.35 -6.26
CA GLN A 14 4.49 -0.93 -7.23
C GLN A 14 3.42 -2.00 -7.35
N VAL A 15 2.17 -1.59 -7.61
CA VAL A 15 1.10 -2.51 -7.99
C VAL A 15 0.97 -2.48 -9.52
N THR A 16 1.34 -3.58 -10.15
CA THR A 16 1.23 -3.84 -11.59
C THR A 16 0.23 -4.96 -11.83
N ALA A 17 -0.27 -5.16 -13.05
CA ALA A 17 -1.22 -6.25 -13.34
C ALA A 17 -0.65 -7.64 -12.97
N ASP A 18 0.65 -7.83 -13.17
CA ASP A 18 1.30 -9.13 -12.99
C ASP A 18 1.58 -9.48 -11.52
N ASN A 19 1.76 -8.47 -10.65
CA ASN A 19 2.13 -8.70 -9.26
C ASN A 19 1.00 -8.49 -8.25
N GLN A 20 -0.23 -8.22 -8.70
CA GLN A 20 -1.34 -7.91 -7.79
C GLN A 20 -1.65 -9.06 -6.82
N ASP A 21 -1.39 -10.30 -7.24
CA ASP A 21 -1.63 -11.48 -6.42
C ASP A 21 -0.58 -11.69 -5.33
N ASP A 22 0.62 -11.12 -5.52
CA ASP A 22 1.71 -11.13 -4.54
C ASP A 22 1.51 -10.12 -3.41
N TRP A 23 0.57 -9.18 -3.58
CA TRP A 23 0.19 -8.18 -2.56
C TRP A 23 -0.66 -8.77 -1.44
N LYS A 24 -0.07 -9.71 -0.70
CA LYS A 24 -0.61 -10.40 0.47
C LYS A 24 0.49 -10.60 1.51
N VAL A 25 0.12 -11.04 2.70
CA VAL A 25 1.12 -11.47 3.69
C VAL A 25 1.76 -12.79 3.24
N ARG A 26 3.02 -13.04 3.62
CA ARG A 26 3.78 -14.26 3.26
C ARG A 26 3.06 -15.55 3.64
N LYS A 27 2.34 -15.54 4.77
CA LYS A 27 1.51 -16.68 5.20
C LYS A 27 0.39 -17.04 4.21
N ASP A 28 -0.06 -16.07 3.42
CA ASP A 28 -1.10 -16.22 2.42
C ASP A 28 -0.50 -16.27 1.00
N GLY A 29 0.81 -16.51 0.87
CA GLY A 29 1.52 -16.64 -0.40
C GLY A 29 1.98 -15.32 -1.05
N GLY A 30 1.94 -14.20 -0.32
CA GLY A 30 2.42 -12.91 -0.83
C GLY A 30 3.83 -12.54 -0.39
N GLN A 31 4.23 -11.29 -0.62
CA GLN A 31 5.60 -10.81 -0.37
C GLN A 31 5.81 -10.10 0.98
N PHE A 32 4.73 -9.70 1.66
CA PHE A 32 4.81 -8.87 2.87
C PHE A 32 4.87 -9.71 4.15
N ASP A 33 5.75 -9.38 5.09
CA ASP A 33 5.78 -10.06 6.38
C ASP A 33 4.51 -9.82 7.20
N GLN A 34 4.24 -10.69 8.18
CA GLN A 34 3.34 -10.34 9.28
C GLN A 34 4.18 -9.83 10.45
N PHE A 35 3.70 -8.84 11.21
CA PHE A 35 4.31 -8.54 12.51
C PHE A 35 3.71 -9.48 13.57
N THR A 36 4.54 -9.89 14.53
CA THR A 36 4.15 -10.86 15.58
C THR A 36 3.01 -10.33 16.44
N GLY A 37 2.05 -11.19 16.79
CA GLY A 37 0.97 -10.85 17.74
C GLY A 37 -0.28 -10.22 17.12
N ALA A 38 -0.32 -9.95 15.81
CA ALA A 38 -1.55 -9.50 15.13
C ALA A 38 -1.67 -10.15 13.75
N THR A 39 -2.72 -10.95 13.57
CA THR A 39 -2.95 -11.72 12.33
C THR A 39 -3.95 -11.03 11.38
N ILE A 40 -4.87 -10.23 11.92
CA ILE A 40 -5.87 -9.48 11.15
C ILE A 40 -5.28 -8.18 10.60
N THR A 41 -4.57 -7.43 11.45
CA THR A 41 -4.04 -6.10 11.15
C THR A 41 -3.09 -6.05 9.95
N PRO A 42 -2.05 -6.91 9.81
CA PRO A 42 -1.13 -6.81 8.69
C PRO A 42 -1.82 -7.12 7.35
N ARG A 43 -2.79 -8.04 7.32
CA ARG A 43 -3.57 -8.31 6.10
C ARG A 43 -4.39 -7.11 5.65
N ALA A 44 -5.10 -6.48 6.60
CA ALA A 44 -5.90 -5.29 6.34
C ALA A 44 -5.03 -4.15 5.79
N VAL A 45 -3.83 -3.94 6.36
CA VAL A 45 -2.90 -2.91 5.90
C VAL A 45 -2.40 -3.20 4.49
N VAL A 46 -1.91 -4.43 4.20
CA VAL A 46 -1.44 -4.80 2.85
C VAL A 46 -2.55 -4.60 1.81
N GLN A 47 -3.77 -5.02 2.13
CA GLN A 47 -4.94 -4.85 1.25
C GLN A 47 -5.29 -3.37 1.05
N ALA A 48 -5.24 -2.54 2.09
CA ALA A 48 -5.51 -1.11 2.01
C ALA A 48 -4.49 -0.38 1.14
N VAL A 49 -3.19 -0.66 1.32
CA VAL A 49 -2.12 -0.07 0.49
C VAL A 49 -2.28 -0.48 -0.97
N LYS A 50 -2.54 -1.76 -1.25
CA LYS A 50 -2.84 -2.24 -2.62
C LYS A 50 -3.97 -1.43 -3.26
N LYS A 51 -5.11 -1.29 -2.55
CA LYS A 51 -6.28 -0.54 -3.04
C LYS A 51 -5.95 0.93 -3.30
N ALA A 52 -5.21 1.58 -2.41
CA ALA A 52 -4.81 2.98 -2.55
C ALA A 52 -3.92 3.19 -3.79
N VAL A 53 -2.91 2.34 -3.99
CA VAL A 53 -2.03 2.42 -5.16
C VAL A 53 -2.82 2.17 -6.45
N MET A 54 -3.70 1.17 -6.48
CA MET A 54 -4.56 0.92 -7.64
C MET A 54 -5.45 2.12 -7.97
N TYR A 55 -6.05 2.74 -6.96
CA TYR A 55 -6.89 3.93 -7.13
C TYR A 55 -6.10 5.09 -7.74
N VAL A 56 -4.92 5.39 -7.19
CA VAL A 56 -4.04 6.44 -7.71
C VAL A 56 -3.60 6.14 -9.13
N ASN A 57 -3.24 4.89 -9.45
CA ASN A 57 -2.85 4.50 -10.80
C ASN A 57 -4.00 4.68 -11.81
N GLN A 58 -5.24 4.37 -11.42
CA GLN A 58 -6.42 4.52 -12.27
C GLN A 58 -6.86 5.98 -12.45
N HIS A 59 -6.72 6.81 -11.41
CA HIS A 59 -7.22 8.18 -11.39
C HIS A 59 -6.11 9.23 -11.45
N LYS A 60 -4.90 8.85 -11.84
CA LYS A 60 -3.71 9.72 -11.78
C LYS A 60 -3.93 11.06 -12.47
N GLN A 61 -4.49 11.05 -13.67
CA GLN A 61 -4.77 12.28 -14.42
C GLN A 61 -5.76 13.19 -13.68
N GLN A 62 -6.86 12.63 -13.19
CA GLN A 62 -7.88 13.39 -12.43
C GLN A 62 -7.32 13.95 -11.12
N LEU A 63 -6.50 13.19 -10.41
CA LEU A 63 -5.87 13.65 -9.16
C LEU A 63 -4.89 14.80 -9.42
N HIS A 64 -4.11 14.72 -10.50
CA HIS A 64 -3.16 15.75 -10.88
C HIS A 64 -3.83 17.02 -11.45
N SER A 65 -5.02 16.90 -12.05
CA SER A 65 -5.75 18.04 -12.60
C SER A 65 -6.59 18.80 -11.57
N GLN A 66 -6.61 18.36 -10.31
CA GLN A 66 -7.35 19.08 -9.27
C GLN A 66 -6.65 20.41 -8.94
N PRO A 67 -7.40 21.52 -8.88
CA PRO A 67 -6.83 22.80 -8.52
C PRO A 67 -6.26 22.75 -7.11
N ASN A 68 -5.07 23.32 -6.91
CA ASN A 68 -4.45 23.43 -5.59
C ASN A 68 -5.06 24.64 -4.86
N PRO A 69 -5.89 24.44 -3.82
CA PRO A 69 -6.53 25.55 -3.11
C PRO A 69 -5.53 26.44 -2.35
N CYS A 70 -4.30 25.98 -2.13
CA CYS A 70 -3.25 26.73 -1.46
C CYS A 70 -2.48 27.70 -2.38
N GLU A 71 -2.64 27.62 -3.72
CA GLU A 71 -2.00 28.55 -4.66
C GLU A 71 -2.79 29.84 -4.88
N SER A 72 -4.04 29.90 -4.40
CA SER A 72 -4.93 31.06 -4.52
C SER A 72 -4.94 31.98 -3.29
N GLN A 73 -3.89 31.95 -2.45
CA GLN A 73 -3.73 32.83 -1.29
C GLN A 73 -2.69 33.92 -1.52
#